data_AF-A0A9E4TQA1-F1
#
_entry.id   AF-A0A9E4TQA1-F1
#
_cell.length_a   1.000
_cell.length_b   1.000
_cell.length_c   1.000
_cell.angle_alpha   90.00
_cell.angle_beta   90.00
_cell.angle_gamma   90.00
#
_symmetry.space_group_name_H-M   'P 1'
#
loop_
_entity.id
_entity.type
_entity.pdbx_description
1 polymer ?
#
loop_
_entity_poly.entity_id
_entity_poly.type
_entity_poly.pdbx_seq_one_letter_code
_entity_poly.pdbx_strand_id
1 'polypeptide(L)'
;MDPVAEQRYIELARERPGLLCSEVPLDLLEETVSDVNEPSDFIQQFLETGHTQWRIGKFGRLGRGEQQVKDAVVVLWVRAMRLNSSHLLRRSDPDWDKPFFSDEGLY
;
A
#
# COMPACT_ATOMS: atom_id res chain seq x y z
N MET A 1 -15.55 -2.04 2.10
CA MET A 1 -15.38 -3.50 1.87
C MET A 1 -16.04 -4.30 3.02
N ASP A 2 -16.23 -5.62 2.92
CA ASP A 2 -16.67 -6.44 4.07
C ASP A 2 -15.46 -6.96 4.89
N PRO A 3 -15.63 -7.25 6.20
CA PRO A 3 -14.50 -7.61 7.07
C PRO A 3 -13.73 -8.87 6.65
N VAL A 4 -14.37 -9.82 5.96
CA VAL A 4 -13.69 -11.05 5.52
C VAL A 4 -12.77 -10.75 4.34
N ALA A 5 -13.21 -9.90 3.40
CA ALA A 5 -12.37 -9.42 2.31
C ALA A 5 -11.21 -8.55 2.82
N GLU A 6 -11.46 -7.66 3.78
CA GLU A 6 -10.42 -6.84 4.42
C GLU A 6 -9.31 -7.70 5.04
N GLN A 7 -9.70 -8.71 5.82
CA GLN A 7 -8.76 -9.62 6.47
C GLN A 7 -7.90 -10.39 5.45
N ARG A 8 -8.48 -10.80 4.31
CA ARG A 8 -7.73 -11.45 3.22
C ARG A 8 -6.68 -10.53 2.61
N TYR A 9 -6.98 -9.24 2.45
CA TYR A 9 -6.00 -8.28 1.95
C TYR A 9 -4.89 -8.01 2.94
N ILE A 10 -5.18 -7.96 4.24
CA ILE A 10 -4.16 -7.85 5.29
C ILE A 10 -3.24 -9.09 5.27
N GLU A 11 -3.80 -10.29 5.08
CA GLU A 11 -3.02 -11.52 4.92
C GLU A 11 -2.15 -11.50 3.64
N LEU A 12 -2.71 -11.04 2.52
CA LEU A 12 -1.96 -10.83 1.27
C LEU A 12 -0.76 -9.91 1.49
N ALA A 13 -0.95 -8.77 2.17
CA ALA A 13 0.13 -7.84 2.47
C ALA A 13 1.24 -8.49 3.31
N ARG A 14 0.84 -9.36 4.23
CA ARG A 14 1.77 -10.09 5.11
C ARG A 14 2.59 -11.13 4.34
N GLU A 15 1.94 -11.88 3.47
CA GLU A 15 2.53 -13.02 2.75
C GLU A 15 3.28 -12.61 1.49
N ARG A 16 2.85 -11.53 0.83
CA ARG A 16 3.43 -11.01 -0.40
C ARG A 16 3.91 -9.56 -0.25
N PRO A 17 4.92 -9.31 0.60
CA PRO A 17 5.49 -7.97 0.74
C PRO A 17 6.16 -7.44 -0.55
N GLY A 18 6.48 -8.32 -1.49
CA GLY A 18 7.03 -7.97 -2.80
C GLY A 18 5.99 -7.66 -3.88
N LEU A 19 4.70 -7.54 -3.54
CA LEU A 19 3.63 -7.19 -4.47
C LEU A 19 4.01 -5.96 -5.31
N LEU A 20 3.90 -6.03 -6.63
CA LEU A 20 4.16 -4.90 -7.51
C LEU A 20 2.95 -3.97 -7.57
N CYS A 21 3.16 -2.70 -7.89
CA CYS A 21 2.07 -1.74 -8.06
C CYS A 21 1.07 -2.16 -9.15
N SER A 22 1.53 -2.85 -10.20
CA SER A 22 0.67 -3.38 -11.26
C SER A 22 -0.17 -4.60 -10.83
N GLU A 23 0.20 -5.26 -9.73
CA GLU A 23 -0.46 -6.46 -9.23
C GLU A 23 -1.52 -6.15 -8.15
N VAL A 24 -1.63 -4.88 -7.72
CA VAL A 24 -2.57 -4.49 -6.68
C VAL A 24 -4.01 -4.64 -7.19
N PRO A 25 -4.87 -5.38 -6.47
CA PRO A 25 -6.27 -5.54 -6.86
C PRO A 25 -7.01 -4.19 -6.97
N LEU A 26 -7.84 -4.03 -8.00
CA LEU A 26 -8.53 -2.76 -8.26
C LEU A 26 -9.55 -2.41 -7.17
N ASP A 27 -10.27 -3.40 -6.66
CA ASP A 27 -11.23 -3.23 -5.55
C ASP A 27 -10.55 -2.70 -4.28
N LEU A 28 -9.31 -3.12 -4.02
CA LEU A 28 -8.51 -2.56 -2.94
C LEU A 28 -8.08 -1.10 -3.22
N LEU A 29 -7.72 -0.78 -4.47
CA LEU A 29 -7.38 0.60 -4.87
C LEU A 29 -8.59 1.54 -4.77
N GLU A 30 -9.80 1.06 -5.07
CA GLU A 30 -11.04 1.82 -4.92
C GLU A 30 -11.30 2.22 -3.46
N GLU A 31 -10.97 1.38 -2.49
CA GLU A 31 -11.10 1.70 -1.06
C GLU A 31 -10.16 2.84 -0.62
N THR A 32 -9.06 3.07 -1.34
CA THR A 32 -8.10 4.15 -0.99
C THR A 32 -8.58 5.56 -1.31
N VAL A 33 -9.66 5.70 -2.10
CA VAL A 33 -10.24 7.00 -2.45
C VAL A 33 -11.59 7.28 -1.76
N SER A 34 -11.99 6.41 -0.83
CA SER A 34 -13.25 6.53 -0.09
C SER A 34 -13.28 7.76 0.84
N ASP A 35 -12.13 8.17 1.39
CA ASP A 35 -11.94 9.43 2.13
C ASP A 35 -10.73 10.18 1.53
N VAL A 36 -10.79 11.50 1.50
CA VAL A 36 -9.76 12.37 0.91
C VAL A 36 -8.78 12.93 1.93
N ASN A 37 -9.09 12.84 3.23
CA ASN A 37 -8.28 13.45 4.28
C ASN A 37 -7.31 12.45 4.93
N GLU A 38 -7.75 11.21 5.13
CA GLU A 38 -6.96 10.15 5.76
C GLU A 38 -7.35 8.75 5.24
N PRO A 39 -6.43 7.76 5.28
CA PRO A 39 -6.79 6.38 4.96
C PRO A 39 -7.74 5.82 6.03
N SER A 40 -8.64 4.92 5.61
CA SER A 40 -9.45 4.16 6.57
C SER A 40 -8.58 3.24 7.44
N ASP A 41 -9.09 2.82 8.60
CA ASP A 41 -8.40 1.87 9.50
C ASP A 41 -7.92 0.61 8.76
N PHE A 42 -8.76 0.09 7.84
CA PHE A 42 -8.42 -1.05 6.99
C PHE A 42 -7.23 -0.74 6.07
N ILE A 43 -7.28 0.36 5.32
CA ILE A 43 -6.20 0.74 4.39
C ILE A 43 -4.92 1.02 5.16
N GLN A 44 -5.01 1.70 6.30
CA GLN A 44 -3.88 1.94 7.18
C GLN A 44 -3.25 0.62 7.62
N GLN A 45 -4.04 -0.32 8.16
CA GLN A 45 -3.54 -1.62 8.61
C GLN A 45 -2.91 -2.44 7.48
N PHE A 46 -3.53 -2.43 6.30
CA PHE A 46 -3.02 -3.11 5.11
C PHE A 46 -1.63 -2.56 4.70
N LEU A 47 -1.51 -1.23 4.60
CA LEU A 47 -0.26 -0.56 4.22
C LEU A 47 0.83 -0.75 5.28
N GLU A 48 0.50 -0.59 6.56
CA GLU A 48 1.43 -0.82 7.67
C GLU A 48 1.96 -2.26 7.69
N THR A 49 1.07 -3.24 7.51
CA THR A 49 1.42 -4.66 7.49
C THR A 49 2.38 -4.96 6.34
N GLY A 50 2.03 -4.56 5.12
CA GLY A 50 2.85 -4.85 3.94
C GLY A 50 4.17 -4.09 3.95
N HIS A 51 4.16 -2.81 4.35
CA HIS A 51 5.39 -2.03 4.50
C HIS A 51 6.34 -2.67 5.51
N THR A 52 5.82 -3.06 6.67
CA THR A 52 6.62 -3.74 7.71
C THR A 52 7.25 -5.03 7.20
N GLN A 53 6.48 -5.87 6.50
CA GLN A 53 7.01 -7.12 5.95
C GLN A 53 8.01 -6.90 4.82
N TRP A 54 7.76 -5.94 3.92
CA TRP A 54 8.71 -5.57 2.87
C TRP A 54 10.04 -5.10 3.45
N ARG A 55 9.97 -4.32 4.53
CA ARG A 55 11.11 -3.84 5.27
C ARG A 55 11.90 -4.94 5.96
N ILE A 56 11.22 -5.88 6.62
CA ILE A 56 11.87 -7.05 7.21
C ILE A 56 12.56 -7.85 6.11
N GLY A 57 11.89 -8.11 4.99
CA GLY A 57 12.46 -8.85 3.86
C GLY A 57 13.69 -8.17 3.25
N LYS A 58 13.66 -6.84 3.10
CA LYS A 58 14.74 -6.08 2.47
C LYS A 58 15.95 -5.85 3.39
N PHE A 59 15.71 -5.51 4.66
CA PHE A 59 16.76 -5.05 5.58
C PHE A 59 17.07 -6.01 6.74
N GLY A 60 16.31 -7.11 6.87
CA GLY A 60 16.47 -8.06 7.97
C GLY A 60 16.07 -7.53 9.34
N ARG A 61 15.36 -6.39 9.41
CA ARG A 61 14.93 -5.75 10.66
C ARG A 61 13.68 -4.91 10.46
N LEU A 62 12.85 -4.85 11.50
CA LEU A 62 11.67 -3.97 11.61
C LEU A 62 11.99 -2.48 11.41
N GLY A 63 13.27 -2.09 11.58
CA GLY A 63 13.62 -0.80 12.16
C GLY A 63 13.23 0.46 11.39
N ARG A 64 12.20 1.15 11.85
CA ARG A 64 11.97 2.61 11.80
C ARG A 64 11.13 2.95 13.05
N GLY A 65 11.21 4.16 13.57
CA GLY A 65 10.33 4.61 14.66
C GLY A 65 8.88 4.73 14.20
N GLU A 66 7.93 4.77 15.13
CA GLU A 66 6.49 4.84 14.83
C GLU A 66 6.14 5.96 13.84
N GLN A 67 6.71 7.15 14.01
CA GLN A 67 6.49 8.27 13.10
C GLN A 67 6.93 7.98 11.67
N GLN A 68 8.06 7.30 11.50
CA GLN A 68 8.60 7.00 10.17
C GLN A 68 7.77 5.94 9.43
N VAL A 69 7.06 5.07 10.17
CA VAL A 69 6.08 4.14 9.58
C VAL A 69 4.83 4.92 9.16
N LYS A 70 4.33 5.82 10.02
CA LYS A 70 3.19 6.69 9.68
C LYS A 70 3.45 7.52 8.42
N ASP A 71 4.63 8.13 8.32
CA ASP A 71 5.02 8.91 7.14
C ASP A 71 5.08 8.02 5.88
N ALA A 72 5.57 6.78 6.00
CA ALA A 72 5.59 5.81 4.91
C ALA A 72 4.17 5.43 4.47
N VAL A 73 3.26 5.19 5.41
CA VAL A 73 1.85 4.86 5.12
C VAL A 73 1.19 5.98 4.31
N VAL A 74 1.41 7.24 4.68
CA VAL A 74 0.85 8.39 3.96
C VAL A 74 1.31 8.41 2.50
N VAL A 75 2.61 8.27 2.23
CA VAL A 75 3.12 8.30 0.85
C VAL A 75 2.69 7.08 0.03
N LEU A 76 2.57 5.91 0.68
CA LEU A 76 2.05 4.69 0.05
C LEU A 76 0.56 4.82 -0.29
N TRP A 77 -0.22 5.45 0.58
CA TRP A 77 -1.62 5.75 0.34
C TRP A 77 -1.80 6.71 -0.85
N VAL A 78 -0.98 7.78 -0.91
CA VAL A 78 -0.95 8.69 -2.07
C VAL A 78 -0.60 7.95 -3.36
N ARG A 79 0.37 7.02 -3.33
CA ARG A 79 0.65 6.16 -4.48
C ARG A 79 -0.57 5.33 -4.88
N ALA A 80 -1.26 4.72 -3.93
CA ALA A 80 -2.43 3.90 -4.21
C ALA A 80 -3.57 4.71 -4.87
N MET A 81 -3.85 5.93 -4.38
CA MET A 81 -4.80 6.85 -5.01
C MET A 81 -4.40 7.20 -6.46
N ARG A 82 -3.09 7.42 -6.70
CA ARG A 82 -2.57 7.66 -8.06
C ARG A 82 -2.75 6.44 -8.95
N LEU A 83 -2.46 5.24 -8.45
CA LEU A 83 -2.66 3.99 -9.20
C LEU A 83 -4.14 3.80 -9.56
N ASN A 84 -5.06 4.03 -8.62
CA ASN A 84 -6.49 4.01 -8.89
C ASN A 84 -6.85 4.97 -10.04
N SER A 85 -6.35 6.20 -9.98
CA SER A 85 -6.56 7.20 -11.03
C SER A 85 -6.00 6.75 -12.38
N SER A 86 -4.82 6.14 -12.41
CA SER A 86 -4.21 5.56 -13.61
C SER A 86 -5.07 4.44 -14.20
N HIS A 87 -5.64 3.55 -13.37
CA HIS A 87 -6.59 2.52 -13.80
C HIS A 87 -7.88 3.12 -14.37
N LEU A 88 -8.50 4.08 -13.68
CA LEU A 88 -9.73 4.75 -14.11
C LEU A 88 -9.53 5.48 -15.45
N LEU A 89 -8.39 6.14 -15.64
CA LEU A 89 -8.05 6.86 -16.86
C LEU A 89 -7.45 5.98 -17.97
N ARG A 90 -7.24 4.69 -17.70
CA ARG A 90 -6.57 3.73 -18.60
C ARG A 90 -5.21 4.24 -19.10
N ARG A 91 -4.41 4.79 -18.17
CA ARG A 91 -3.07 5.32 -18.44
C ARG A 91 -2.01 4.49 -17.75
N SER A 92 -0.79 4.59 -18.27
CA SER A 92 0.38 4.00 -17.64
C SER A 92 0.81 4.76 -16.40
N ASP A 93 1.12 4.00 -15.33
CA ASP A 93 1.70 4.56 -14.11
C ASP A 93 3.22 4.30 -14.08
N PRO A 94 4.05 5.30 -13.72
CA PRO A 94 5.50 5.13 -13.66
C PRO A 94 5.98 4.17 -12.57
N ASP A 95 5.13 3.81 -11.60
CA ASP A 95 5.49 2.89 -10.51
C ASP A 95 5.01 1.45 -10.77
N TRP A 96 4.41 1.12 -11.91
CA TRP A 96 3.85 -0.22 -12.16
C TRP A 96 4.80 -1.37 -11.81
N ASP A 97 6.06 -1.27 -12.22
CA ASP A 97 7.08 -2.30 -11.97
C ASP A 97 7.78 -2.17 -10.60
N LYS A 98 7.36 -1.21 -9.76
CA LYS A 98 7.95 -0.98 -8.43
C LYS A 98 7.21 -1.76 -7.35
N PRO A 99 7.90 -2.17 -6.27
CA PRO A 99 7.25 -2.78 -5.12
C PRO A 99 6.25 -1.82 -4.48
N PHE A 100 5.01 -2.29 -4.35
CA PHE A 100 3.90 -1.48 -3.86
C PHE A 100 4.13 -0.96 -2.45
N PHE A 101 4.67 -1.78 -1.54
CA PHE A 101 4.91 -1.42 -0.14
C PHE A 101 6.24 -0.68 0.12
N SER A 102 6.97 -0.30 -0.93
CA SER A 102 8.23 0.44 -0.80
C SER A 102 8.01 1.95 -0.80
N ASP A 103 8.44 2.65 0.25
CA ASP A 103 8.43 4.11 0.36
C ASP A 103 9.66 4.77 -0.33
N GLU A 104 10.51 3.99 -0.99
CA GLU A 104 11.74 4.50 -1.58
C GLU A 104 11.47 5.42 -2.77
N GLY A 105 12.04 6.63 -2.71
CA GLY A 105 11.88 7.64 -3.76
C GLY A 105 10.50 8.30 -3.80
N LEU A 106 9.73 8.23 -2.71
CA LEU A 106 8.40 8.87 -2.60
C LEU A 106 8.37 10.17 -1.78
N TYR A 107 9.49 10.57 -1.19
CA TYR A 107 9.62 11.81 -0.40
C TYR A 107 10.22 12.95 -1.22
#